data_AF-A0A7V9PJ13-F1
#
_entry.id   AF-A0A7V9PJ13-F1
#
_cell.length_a   1.000
_cell.length_b   1.000
_cell.length_c   1.000
_cell.angle_alpha   90.00
_cell.angle_beta   90.00
_cell.angle_gamma   90.00
#
_symmetry.space_group_name_H-M   'P 1'
#
loop_
_entity.id
_entity.type
_entity.pdbx_description
1 polymer ?
#
loop_
_entity_poly.entity_id
_entity_poly.type
_entity_poly.pdbx_seq_one_letter_code
_entity_poly.pdbx_strand_id
1 'polypeptide(L)'
;MNRALPLALTLALLGCPTYHEYPKLSDQKGYVPADQYARYGTEQAQAMAVAREYGRAQHGGSRADQARSADAAAKYARTLPDVVNITPDSLGYRLTIEFRSGWRTMVNPIDDGKRGSQTANLPGAPAPAASR
;
A
#
# COMPACT_ATOMS: atom_id res chain seq x y z
N MET A 1 51.63 -9.26 8.64
CA MET A 1 50.26 -8.77 8.93
C MET A 1 49.72 -8.08 7.70
N ASN A 2 48.81 -8.74 6.97
CA ASN A 2 48.30 -8.25 5.68
C ASN A 2 47.35 -7.06 5.87
N ARG A 3 47.89 -5.85 5.73
CA ARG A 3 47.14 -4.58 5.74
C ARG A 3 46.18 -4.41 4.55
N ALA A 4 46.19 -5.35 3.61
CA ALA A 4 45.29 -5.36 2.46
C ALA A 4 43.83 -5.70 2.83
N LEU A 5 43.62 -6.50 3.88
CA LEU A 5 42.28 -6.94 4.31
C LEU A 5 41.39 -5.79 4.81
N PRO A 6 41.85 -4.87 5.70
CA PRO A 6 41.02 -3.74 6.12
C PRO A 6 40.74 -2.75 4.98
N LEU A 7 41.67 -2.60 4.04
CA LEU A 7 41.51 -1.69 2.89
C LEU A 7 40.46 -2.19 1.88
N ALA A 8 40.43 -3.51 1.66
CA ALA A 8 39.42 -4.13 0.82
C ALA A 8 38.01 -4.04 1.44
N LEU A 9 37.90 -4.15 2.77
CA LEU A 9 36.63 -4.06 3.48
C LEU A 9 36.05 -2.63 3.45
N THR A 10 36.89 -1.60 3.54
CA THR A 10 36.44 -0.20 3.45
C THR A 10 36.00 0.18 2.03
N LEU A 11 36.68 -0.33 1.00
CA LEU A 11 36.28 -0.15 -0.40
C LEU A 11 34.94 -0.86 -0.72
N ALA A 12 34.67 -2.00 -0.11
CA ALA A 12 33.40 -2.71 -0.27
C ALA A 12 32.20 -1.94 0.32
N LEU A 13 32.40 -1.20 1.43
CA LEU A 13 31.36 -0.37 2.05
C LEU A 13 31.01 0.88 1.21
N LEU A 14 31.97 1.42 0.45
CA LEU A 14 31.75 2.54 -0.47
C LEU A 14 31.07 2.12 -1.77
N GLY A 15 31.03 0.81 -2.07
CA GLY A 15 30.36 0.24 -3.24
C GLY A 15 28.85 0.05 -3.07
N CYS A 16 28.27 0.38 -1.91
CA CYS A 16 26.82 0.39 -1.76
C CYS A 16 26.24 1.44 -2.73
N PRO A 17 25.41 1.05 -3.71
CA PRO A 17 24.79 2.02 -4.60
C PRO A 17 23.98 2.97 -3.74
N THR A 18 24.33 4.26 -3.76
CA THR A 18 23.45 5.30 -3.26
C THR A 18 22.30 5.41 -4.26
N TYR A 19 21.31 4.53 -4.12
CA TYR A 19 20.04 4.73 -4.80
C TYR A 19 19.55 6.11 -4.37
N HIS A 20 19.44 7.03 -5.33
CA HIS A 20 18.62 8.20 -5.14
C HIS A 20 17.19 7.70 -5.01
N GLU A 21 16.81 7.36 -3.78
CA GLU A 21 15.41 7.19 -3.44
C GLU A 21 14.76 8.55 -3.67
N TYR A 22 14.01 8.65 -4.77
CA TYR A 22 13.02 9.72 -4.88
C TYR A 22 12.18 9.72 -3.61
N PRO A 23 11.72 10.89 -3.13
CA PRO A 23 10.80 10.93 -2.01
C PRO A 23 9.70 9.92 -2.29
N LYS A 24 9.60 8.90 -1.43
CA LYS A 24 8.50 7.94 -1.52
C LYS A 24 7.23 8.78 -1.59
N LEU A 25 6.28 8.36 -2.44
CA LEU A 25 4.93 8.94 -2.51
C LEU A 25 4.43 9.17 -1.09
N SER A 26 4.53 10.43 -0.63
CA SER A 26 4.42 10.80 0.78
C SER A 26 3.27 11.77 1.00
N ASP A 27 2.72 12.34 -0.08
CA ASP A 27 1.44 12.99 -0.05
C ASP A 27 0.56 12.48 -1.22
N GLN A 28 -0.75 12.54 -1.02
CA GLN A 28 -1.76 12.20 -2.03
C GLN A 28 -2.22 13.44 -2.81
N LYS A 29 -1.48 14.55 -2.74
CA LYS A 29 -1.83 15.81 -3.37
C LYS A 29 -1.79 15.66 -4.89
N GLY A 30 -2.86 16.09 -5.54
CA GLY A 30 -3.00 15.98 -7.01
C GLY A 30 -3.51 14.63 -7.50
N TYR A 31 -3.66 13.63 -6.62
CA TYR A 31 -4.39 12.40 -6.93
C TYR A 31 -5.90 12.60 -6.75
N VAL A 32 -6.68 11.77 -7.45
CA VAL A 32 -8.12 11.67 -7.21
C VAL A 32 -8.33 11.20 -5.76
N PRO A 33 -9.15 11.90 -4.95
CA PRO A 33 -9.44 11.48 -3.58
C PRO A 33 -9.95 10.04 -3.52
N ALA A 34 -9.56 9.27 -2.51
CA ALA A 34 -9.91 7.86 -2.38
C ALA A 34 -11.43 7.61 -2.46
N ASP A 35 -12.24 8.44 -1.80
CA ASP A 35 -13.70 8.31 -1.87
C ASP A 35 -14.30 8.70 -3.22
N GLN A 36 -13.61 9.55 -3.99
CA GLN A 36 -14.03 9.87 -5.35
C GLN A 36 -13.70 8.71 -6.29
N TYR A 37 -12.52 8.12 -6.17
CA TYR A 37 -12.13 6.95 -6.96
C TYR A 37 -12.99 5.72 -6.64
N ALA A 38 -13.33 5.52 -5.36
CA ALA A 38 -14.20 4.43 -4.89
C ALA A 38 -15.60 4.43 -5.54
N ARG A 39 -16.07 5.57 -6.05
CA ARG A 39 -17.37 5.67 -6.74
C ARG A 39 -17.38 5.05 -8.13
N TYR A 40 -16.21 4.78 -8.72
CA TYR A 40 -16.15 4.19 -10.07
C TYR A 40 -16.57 2.72 -10.11
N GLY A 41 -16.61 2.05 -8.98
CA GLY A 41 -17.11 0.68 -8.89
C GLY A 41 -16.76 0.01 -7.57
N THR A 42 -17.34 -1.15 -7.36
CA THR A 42 -17.19 -1.93 -6.13
C THR A 42 -15.76 -2.39 -5.89
N GLU A 43 -15.05 -2.82 -6.94
CA GLU A 43 -13.66 -3.24 -6.84
C GLU A 43 -12.73 -2.05 -6.56
N GLN A 44 -13.03 -0.88 -7.14
CA GLN A 44 -12.32 0.38 -6.86
C GLN A 44 -12.51 0.80 -5.40
N ALA A 45 -13.73 0.67 -4.86
CA ALA A 45 -13.99 0.89 -3.44
C ALA A 45 -13.21 -0.06 -2.55
N GLN A 46 -13.17 -1.35 -2.89
CA GLN A 46 -12.38 -2.35 -2.15
C GLN A 46 -10.89 -2.05 -2.21
N ALA A 47 -10.34 -1.66 -3.37
CA ALA A 47 -8.95 -1.27 -3.50
C ALA A 47 -8.58 -0.07 -2.59
N MET A 48 -9.43 0.97 -2.56
CA MET A 48 -9.23 2.13 -1.68
C MET A 48 -9.37 1.76 -0.20
N ALA A 49 -10.26 0.83 0.13
CA ALA A 49 -10.41 0.34 1.50
C ALA A 49 -9.15 -0.41 1.98
N VAL A 50 -8.58 -1.27 1.14
CA VAL A 50 -7.30 -1.95 1.44
C VAL A 50 -6.16 -0.95 1.57
N ALA A 51 -6.10 0.05 0.67
CA ALA A 51 -5.10 1.10 0.70
C ALA A 51 -5.10 1.90 2.02
N ARG A 52 -6.29 2.19 2.56
CA ARG A 52 -6.45 2.86 3.87
C ARG A 52 -5.99 2.03 5.04
N GLU A 53 -6.33 0.74 5.08
CA GLU A 53 -5.82 -0.15 6.13
C GLU A 53 -4.30 -0.36 6.02
N TYR A 54 -3.76 -0.32 4.79
CA TYR A 54 -2.32 -0.34 4.57
C TYR A 54 -1.63 0.91 5.12
N GLY A 55 -2.14 2.11 4.80
CA GLY A 55 -1.59 3.37 5.31
C GLY A 55 -1.74 3.52 6.82
N ARG A 56 -2.87 3.12 7.38
CA ARG A 56 -3.11 3.20 8.83
C ARG A 56 -2.16 2.33 9.66
N ALA A 57 -1.84 1.14 9.17
CA ALA A 57 -0.92 0.24 9.85
C ALA A 57 0.55 0.62 9.63
N GLN A 58 0.83 1.67 8.87
CA GLN A 58 2.17 2.19 8.63
C GLN A 58 2.66 2.97 9.85
N HIS A 59 3.56 2.35 10.61
CA HIS A 59 4.17 2.95 11.79
C HIS A 59 5.69 3.00 11.61
N GLY A 60 6.20 4.10 11.05
CA GLY A 60 7.65 4.26 10.88
C GLY A 60 8.20 3.65 9.58
N GLY A 61 9.52 3.74 9.41
CA GLY A 61 10.21 3.44 8.15
C GLY A 61 10.90 2.08 8.10
N SER A 62 10.87 1.26 9.17
CA SER A 62 11.62 0.01 9.19
C SER A 62 10.97 -1.08 8.33
N ARG A 63 11.76 -2.06 7.90
CA ARG A 63 11.25 -3.22 7.15
C ARG A 63 10.21 -4.02 7.96
N ALA A 64 10.39 -4.10 9.27
CA ALA A 64 9.46 -4.78 10.15
C ALA A 64 8.12 -4.04 10.24
N ASP A 65 8.15 -2.71 10.24
CA ASP A 65 6.93 -1.89 10.23
C ASP A 65 6.15 -2.11 8.94
N GLN A 66 6.84 -2.07 7.81
CA GLN A 66 6.23 -2.27 6.50
C GLN A 66 5.62 -3.65 6.35
N ALA A 67 6.30 -4.70 6.82
CA ALA A 67 5.76 -6.05 6.82
C ALA A 67 4.46 -6.13 7.64
N ARG A 68 4.43 -5.50 8.84
CA ARG A 68 3.21 -5.42 9.65
C ARG A 68 2.08 -4.66 8.95
N SER A 69 2.39 -3.59 8.25
CA SER A 69 1.39 -2.82 7.47
C SER A 69 0.81 -3.64 6.32
N ALA A 70 1.69 -4.32 5.57
CA ALA A 70 1.30 -5.20 4.49
C ALA A 70 0.45 -6.38 4.98
N ASP A 71 0.82 -6.99 6.11
CA ASP A 71 0.06 -8.08 6.73
C ASP A 71 -1.32 -7.63 7.21
N ALA A 72 -1.42 -6.44 7.81
CA ALA A 72 -2.70 -5.87 8.25
C ALA A 72 -3.63 -5.62 7.05
N ALA A 73 -3.11 -5.01 5.98
CA ALA A 73 -3.85 -4.78 4.75
C ALA A 73 -4.27 -6.09 4.07
N ALA A 74 -3.38 -7.08 4.01
CA ALA A 74 -3.69 -8.39 3.46
C ALA A 74 -4.74 -9.14 4.29
N LYS A 75 -4.72 -8.99 5.61
CA LYS A 75 -5.76 -9.55 6.48
C LYS A 75 -7.12 -8.90 6.20
N TYR A 76 -7.16 -7.59 6.06
CA TYR A 76 -8.38 -6.87 5.71
C TYR A 76 -8.88 -7.22 4.29
N ALA A 77 -7.99 -7.28 3.30
CA ALA A 77 -8.36 -7.60 1.93
C ALA A 77 -9.08 -8.96 1.82
N ARG A 78 -8.66 -9.95 2.60
CA ARG A 78 -9.30 -11.28 2.67
C ARG A 78 -10.73 -11.27 3.22
N THR A 79 -11.17 -10.17 3.85
CA THR A 79 -12.57 -10.03 4.30
C THR A 79 -13.47 -9.44 3.23
N LEU A 80 -12.91 -9.00 2.09
CA LEU A 80 -13.66 -8.37 1.01
C LEU A 80 -14.10 -9.42 -0.01
N PRO A 81 -15.33 -9.33 -0.55
CA PRO A 81 -15.96 -10.43 -1.30
C PRO A 81 -15.37 -10.64 -2.70
N ASP A 82 -14.80 -9.59 -3.31
CA ASP A 82 -14.30 -9.65 -4.68
C ASP A 82 -12.80 -9.86 -4.76
N VAL A 83 -12.08 -9.75 -3.64
CA VAL A 83 -10.63 -10.02 -3.59
C VAL A 83 -10.39 -11.53 -3.63
N VAL A 84 -9.64 -12.00 -4.63
CA VAL A 84 -9.28 -13.42 -4.77
C VAL A 84 -7.82 -13.69 -4.42
N ASN A 85 -6.94 -12.70 -4.60
CA ASN A 85 -5.53 -12.82 -4.22
C ASN A 85 -4.97 -11.46 -3.81
N ILE A 86 -3.98 -11.47 -2.91
CA ILE A 86 -3.20 -10.30 -2.55
C ILE A 86 -1.73 -10.67 -2.38
N THR A 87 -0.85 -9.93 -3.05
CA THR A 87 0.60 -10.17 -3.04
C THR A 87 1.34 -8.91 -2.58
N PRO A 88 2.10 -8.98 -1.46
CA PRO A 88 2.99 -7.89 -1.07
C PRO A 88 4.27 -7.89 -1.91
N ASP A 89 4.64 -6.73 -2.44
CA ASP A 89 5.95 -6.48 -3.04
C ASP A 89 6.87 -5.81 -2.02
N SER A 90 7.80 -6.59 -1.50
CA SER A 90 8.76 -6.16 -0.47
C SER A 90 9.78 -5.12 -0.95
N LEU A 91 9.97 -4.94 -2.26
CA LEU A 91 10.90 -3.97 -2.83
C LEU A 91 10.20 -2.66 -3.23
N GLY A 92 9.00 -2.77 -3.78
CA GLY A 92 8.21 -1.63 -4.25
C GLY A 92 7.32 -0.96 -3.20
N TYR A 93 7.31 -1.46 -1.96
CA TYR A 93 6.44 -0.98 -0.88
C TYR A 93 4.94 -0.97 -1.24
N ARG A 94 4.52 -1.89 -2.09
CA ARG A 94 3.19 -1.92 -2.70
C ARG A 94 2.51 -3.27 -2.49
N LEU A 95 1.18 -3.25 -2.51
CA LEU A 95 0.38 -4.46 -2.54
C LEU A 95 -0.28 -4.58 -3.91
N THR A 96 -0.27 -5.76 -4.50
CA THR A 96 -1.07 -6.05 -5.69
C THR A 96 -2.29 -6.86 -5.26
N ILE A 97 -3.47 -6.38 -5.62
CA ILE A 97 -4.74 -7.06 -5.42
C ILE A 97 -5.18 -7.64 -6.76
N GLU A 98 -5.67 -8.87 -6.73
CA GLU A 98 -6.39 -9.49 -7.82
C GLU A 98 -7.83 -9.68 -7.40
N PHE A 99 -8.75 -9.23 -8.27
CA PHE A 99 -10.18 -9.33 -8.06
C PHE A 99 -10.77 -10.47 -8.89
N ARG A 100 -11.97 -10.91 -8.51
CA ARG A 100 -12.74 -11.96 -9.18
C ARG A 100 -13.02 -11.65 -10.65
N SER A 101 -13.14 -10.37 -11.02
CA SER A 101 -13.25 -9.94 -12.42
C SER A 101 -12.02 -10.25 -13.28
N GLY A 102 -10.89 -10.63 -12.67
CA GLY A 102 -9.59 -10.70 -13.29
C GLY A 102 -8.83 -9.37 -13.29
N TRP A 103 -9.45 -8.29 -12.78
CA TRP A 103 -8.76 -7.01 -12.62
C TRP A 103 -7.66 -7.13 -11.58
N ARG A 104 -6.46 -6.63 -11.94
CA ARG A 104 -5.30 -6.57 -11.06
C ARG A 104 -4.89 -5.13 -10.88
N THR A 105 -4.74 -4.70 -9.64
CA THR A 105 -4.36 -3.32 -9.32
C THR A 105 -3.32 -3.28 -8.21
N MET A 106 -2.45 -2.29 -8.32
CA MET A 106 -1.53 -1.94 -7.25
C MET A 106 -2.20 -0.94 -6.33
N VAL A 107 -2.05 -1.13 -5.02
CA VAL A 107 -2.47 -0.15 -4.01
C VAL A 107 -1.26 0.36 -3.24
N ASN A 108 -1.21 1.67 -3.09
CA ASN A 108 -0.29 2.39 -2.24
C ASN A 108 -0.96 2.68 -0.89
N PRO A 109 -0.19 2.88 0.19
CA PRO A 109 -0.76 3.28 1.47
C PRO A 109 -1.44 4.66 1.35
N ILE A 110 -2.64 4.76 1.92
CA ILE A 110 -3.44 5.99 1.98
C ILE A 110 -3.59 6.38 3.44
N ASP A 111 -3.06 7.56 3.80
CA ASP A 111 -3.25 8.19 5.11
C ASP A 111 -4.14 9.44 4.97
N ASP A 112 -5.45 9.21 4.86
CA ASP A 112 -6.48 10.26 4.83
C ASP A 112 -7.31 10.31 6.13
N GLY A 113 -6.80 9.67 7.19
CA GLY A 113 -7.47 9.56 8.49
C GLY A 113 -8.67 8.61 8.54
N LYS A 114 -9.01 7.91 7.45
CA LYS A 114 -10.16 6.99 7.39
C LYS A 114 -9.74 5.53 7.46
N ARG A 115 -10.65 4.69 7.95
CA ARG A 115 -10.57 3.23 7.93
C ARG A 115 -11.03 2.68 6.60
N GLY A 116 -10.59 1.47 6.26
CA GLY A 116 -11.06 0.76 5.08
C GLY A 116 -12.58 0.66 5.07
N SER A 117 -13.19 0.32 6.20
CA SER A 117 -14.65 0.19 6.35
C SER A 117 -15.44 1.49 6.17
N GLN A 118 -14.77 2.64 6.17
CA GLN A 118 -15.39 3.96 5.94
C GLN A 118 -15.33 4.37 4.46
N THR A 119 -14.90 3.47 3.58
CA THR A 119 -14.81 3.74 2.15
C THR A 119 -16.18 3.72 1.50
N ALA A 120 -16.46 4.76 0.73
CA ALA A 120 -17.70 4.86 -0.04
C ALA A 120 -17.86 3.66 -0.97
N ASN A 121 -19.11 3.24 -1.21
CA ASN A 121 -19.44 2.20 -2.19
C ASN A 121 -18.87 0.79 -1.90
N LEU A 122 -18.53 0.50 -0.64
CA LEU A 122 -18.19 -0.87 -0.24
C LEU A 122 -19.43 -1.80 -0.28
N PRO A 123 -19.25 -3.08 -0.63
CA PRO A 123 -20.32 -4.07 -0.52
C PRO A 123 -20.92 -4.09 0.89
N GLY A 124 -22.24 -3.93 0.99
CA GLY A 124 -22.94 -3.88 2.28
C GLY A 124 -22.88 -2.52 3.00
N ALA A 125 -22.22 -1.51 2.45
CA ALA A 125 -22.34 -0.14 2.94
C ALA A 125 -23.71 0.45 2.54
N PRO A 126 -24.34 1.27 3.41
CA PRO A 126 -25.57 1.95 3.05
C PRO A 126 -25.33 2.83 1.81
N ALA A 127 -26.26 2.78 0.86
CA ALA A 127 -26.19 3.56 -0.37
C ALA A 127 -25.97 5.05 -0.03
N PRO A 128 -25.09 5.76 -0.75
CA PRO A 128 -24.87 7.18 -0.50
C PRO A 128 -26.20 7.93 -0.66
N ALA A 129 -26.53 8.79 0.33
CA ALA A 129 -27.72 9.62 0.26
C ALA A 129 -27.69 10.44 -1.05
N ALA A 130 -28.76 10.34 -1.84
CA ALA A 130 -28.90 11.13 -3.05
C ALA A 130 -28.82 12.62 -2.67
N SER A 131 -27.79 13.30 -3.16
CA SER A 131 -27.72 14.75 -3.11
C SER A 131 -28.87 15.31 -3.95
N ARG A 132 -29.81 16.00 -3.30
CA ARG A 132 -30.84 16.81 -3.96
C ARG A 132 -30.23 18.09 -4.50
#